data_AF-W7DCG7-F1
#
_entry.id   AF-W7DCG7-F1
#
_cell.length_a   1.000
_cell.length_b   1.000
_cell.length_c   1.000
_cell.angle_alpha   90.00
_cell.angle_beta   90.00
_cell.angle_gamma   90.00
#
_symmetry.space_group_name_H-M   'P 1'
#
loop_
_entity.id
_entity.type
_entity.pdbx_description
1 polymer ?
#
loop_
_entity_poly.entity_id
_entity_poly.type
_entity_poly.pdbx_seq_one_letter_code
_entity_poly.pdbx_strand_id
1 'polypeptide(L)' 'MNKIGKVESFYFPTKDGMLKLYVYGFNPVGSWGEVYTTLNEQTVCVKGFHRHKTIMRSVKMMLDSNVNKKQG' A
#
# COMPACT_ATOMS: atom_id res chain seq x y z
N MET A 1 17.64 5.82 3.86
CA MET A 1 17.27 6.74 2.76
C MET A 1 16.06 7.56 3.21
N ASN A 2 16.26 8.83 3.55
CA ASN A 2 15.14 9.76 3.77
C ASN A 2 14.47 10.01 2.42
N LYS A 3 13.27 9.47 2.21
CA LYS A 3 12.44 9.83 1.05
C LYS A 3 11.90 11.23 1.28
N ILE A 4 12.69 12.23 0.90
CA ILE A 4 12.30 13.64 0.93
C ILE A 4 11.31 13.85 -0.23
N GLY A 5 10.04 13.57 0.03
CA GLY A 5 8.95 13.73 -0.91
C GLY A 5 7.62 13.76 -0.15
N LYS A 6 6.58 14.39 -0.71
CA LYS A 6 5.24 14.36 -0.11
C LYS A 6 4.82 12.91 0.06
N VAL A 7 4.67 12.49 1.31
CA VAL A 7 4.12 11.19 1.68
C VAL A 7 2.63 11.37 1.86
N GLU A 8 1.85 10.63 1.09
CA GLU A 8 0.41 10.54 1.33
C GLU A 8 0.15 9.28 2.17
N SER A 9 -0.59 9.43 3.26
CA SER A 9 -0.99 8.33 4.11
C SER A 9 -2.52 8.22 4.17
N PHE A 10 -3.01 6.99 4.07
CA PHE A 10 -4.43 6.67 4.17
C PHE A 10 -4.64 5.62 5.26
N TYR A 11 -5.70 5.79 6.05
CA TYR A 11 -6.03 4.91 7.15
C TYR A 11 -7.49 4.50 7.05
N PHE A 12 -7.74 3.21 6.98
CA PHE A 12 -9.08 2.65 6.88
C PHE A 12 -9.31 1.67 8.03
N PRO A 13 -10.23 1.95 8.96
CA PRO A 13 -10.64 0.96 9.94
C PRO A 13 -11.38 -0.18 9.22
N THR A 14 -10.99 -1.41 9.54
CA THR A 14 -11.62 -2.63 9.02
C THR A 14 -12.00 -3.53 10.19
N LYS A 15 -12.80 -4.57 9.95
CA LYS A 15 -13.13 -5.57 10.97
C LYS A 15 -11.89 -6.30 11.52
N ASP A 16 -10.85 -6.40 10.71
CA ASP A 16 -9.63 -7.15 11.02
C ASP A 16 -8.50 -6.28 11.58
N GLY A 17 -8.74 -4.97 11.76
CA GLY A 17 -7.75 -3.99 12.22
C GLY A 17 -7.68 -2.75 11.34
N MET A 18 -6.59 -2.00 11.46
CA MET A 18 -6.37 -0.76 10.70
C MET A 18 -5.55 -1.05 9.43
N LEU A 19 -6.16 -0.84 8.26
CA LEU A 19 -5.46 -0.87 6.98
C LEU A 19 -4.79 0.49 6.77
N LYS A 20 -3.45 0.51 6.72
CA LYS A 20 -2.66 1.74 6.52
C LYS A 20 -1.95 1.67 5.19
N LEU A 21 -2.04 2.73 4.40
CA LEU A 21 -1.31 2.87 3.15
C LEU A 21 -0.35 4.05 3.26
N TYR A 22 0.88 3.86 2.79
CA TYR A 22 1.87 4.91 2.65
C TYR A 22 2.32 4.96 1.20
N VAL A 23 2.06 6.09 0.55
CA VAL A 23 2.32 6.32 -0.88
C VAL A 23 3.49 7.29 -1.01
N TYR A 24 4.51 6.87 -1.75
CA TYR A 24 5.73 7.65 -2.01
C TYR A 24 5.93 7.79 -3.52
N GLY A 25 6.38 8.97 -3.98
CA GLY A 25 6.71 9.23 -5.39
C GLY A 25 5.51 9.65 -6.22
N PHE A 26 5.45 9.20 -7.48
CA PHE A 26 4.41 9.58 -8.47
C PHE A 26 4.33 11.08 -8.81
N ASN A 27 5.34 11.85 -8.44
CA ASN A 27 5.44 13.27 -8.73
C ASN A 27 6.79 13.57 -9.41
N PRO A 28 6.82 14.05 -10.67
CA PRO A 28 5.67 14.37 -11.54
C PRO A 28 4.87 13.14 -12.00
N VAL A 29 3.66 13.37 -12.53
CA VAL A 29 2.79 12.31 -13.07
C VAL A 29 3.56 11.41 -14.04
N GLY A 30 3.41 10.09 -13.90
CA GLY A 30 4.12 9.09 -14.69
C GLY A 30 5.50 8.71 -14.14
N SER A 31 5.95 9.32 -13.03
CA SER A 31 7.16 8.90 -12.32
C SER A 31 6.94 7.60 -11.56
N TRP A 32 8.04 6.90 -11.28
CA TRP A 32 8.02 5.80 -10.33
C TRP A 32 7.50 6.23 -8.96
N GLY A 33 6.78 5.32 -8.34
CA GLY A 33 6.39 5.42 -6.95
C GLY A 33 6.15 4.05 -6.36
N GLU A 34 5.88 4.04 -5.07
CA GLU A 34 5.69 2.83 -4.30
C GLU A 34 4.66 3.03 -3.21
N VAL A 35 3.92 1.95 -2.95
CA VAL A 35 2.82 1.92 -2.00
C VAL A 35 3.05 0.79 -1.03
N TYR A 36 3.25 1.16 0.23
CA TYR A 36 3.30 0.23 1.35
C TYR A 36 1.91 0.11 1.95
N THR A 37 1.37 -1.09 1.99
CA THR A 37 0.08 -1.37 2.66
C THR A 37 0.35 -2.26 3.84
N THR A 38 -0.13 -1.86 5.02
CA THR A 38 0.03 -2.61 6.27
C THR A 38 -1.34 -2.94 6.86
N LEU A 39 -1.50 -4.17 7.35
CA LEU A 39 -2.66 -4.59 8.13
C LEU A 39 -2.16 -5.56 9.21
N ASN A 40 -2.34 -5.18 10.48
CA ASN A 40 -1.73 -5.86 11.63
C ASN A 40 -0.21 -6.00 11.45
N GLU A 41 0.33 -7.21 11.53
CA GLU A 41 1.76 -7.50 11.36
C GLU A 41 2.17 -7.71 9.89
N GLN A 42 1.21 -7.69 8.96
CA GLN A 42 1.48 -7.89 7.54
C GLN A 42 1.80 -6.56 6.86
N THR A 43 2.82 -6.58 6.00
CA THR A 43 3.17 -5.46 5.13
C THR A 43 3.40 -5.97 3.72
N VAL A 44 2.78 -5.32 2.73
CA VAL A 44 3.08 -5.52 1.32
C VAL A 44 3.62 -4.23 0.72
N CYS A 45 4.57 -4.35 -0.19
CA CYS A 45 5.12 -3.20 -0.93
C CYS A 45 4.94 -3.45 -2.43
N VAL A 46 4.34 -2.48 -3.12
CA VAL A 46 4.15 -2.53 -4.57
C VAL A 46 4.75 -1.28 -5.20
N LYS A 47 5.59 -1.46 -6.21
CA LYS A 47 6.20 -0.38 -7.00
C LYS A 47 5.54 -0.29 -8.38
N GLY A 48 5.46 0.91 -8.93
CA GLY A 48 4.91 1.12 -10.27
C GLY A 48 4.96 2.59 -10.70
N PHE A 49 4.56 2.85 -11.95
CA PHE A 49 4.51 4.21 -12.53
C PHE A 49 3.13 4.86 -12.46
N HIS A 50 2.07 4.08 -12.24
CA HIS A 50 0.68 4.56 -12.27
C HIS A 50 0.10 4.57 -10.85
N ARG A 51 0.09 5.73 -10.19
CA ARG A 51 -0.33 5.90 -8.79
C ARG A 51 -1.58 5.09 -8.42
N HIS A 52 -2.68 5.31 -9.14
CA HIS A 52 -3.94 4.65 -8.87
C HIS A 52 -3.85 3.12 -9.01
N LYS A 53 -3.28 2.61 -10.11
CA LYS A 53 -3.13 1.16 -10.33
C LYS A 53 -2.21 0.52 -9.28
N THR A 54 -1.14 1.21 -8.88
CA THR A 54 -0.21 0.72 -7.85
C THR A 54 -0.89 0.64 -6.49
N ILE A 55 -1.69 1.64 -6.11
CA ILE A 55 -2.49 1.63 -4.87
C ILE A 55 -3.47 0.44 -4.87
N MET A 56 -4.28 0.31 -5.92
CA MET A 56 -5.28 -0.77 -6.03
C MET A 56 -4.62 -2.15 -5.98
N ARG A 57 -3.47 -2.33 -6.65
CA ARG A 57 -2.70 -3.58 -6.62
C ARG A 57 -2.18 -3.87 -5.21
N SER A 58 -1.66 -2.87 -4.50
CA SER A 58 -1.16 -3.02 -3.13
C SER A 58 -2.27 -3.47 -2.17
N VAL A 59 -3.45 -2.86 -2.26
CA VAL A 59 -4.62 -3.26 -1.45
C VAL A 59 -5.07 -4.68 -1.79
N LYS A 60 -5.22 -5.01 -3.08
CA LYS A 60 -5.61 -6.36 -3.51
C LYS A 60 -4.65 -7.42 -2.98
N MET A 61 -3.34 -7.20 -3.10
CA MET A 61 -2.33 -8.13 -2.59
C MET A 61 -2.40 -8.31 -1.07
N MET A 62 -2.68 -7.25 -0.30
CA MET A 62 -2.89 -7.36 1.14
C MET A 62 -4.13 -8.19 1.48
N LEU A 63 -5.25 -7.94 0.80
CA LEU A 63 -6.50 -8.68 1.03
C LEU A 63 -6.33 -10.17 0.68
N ASP A 64 -5.74 -10.48 -0.47
CA ASP A 64 -5.49 -11.86 -0.91
C ASP A 64 -4.55 -12.59 0.08
N SER A 65 -3.53 -11.89 0.60
CA SER A 65 -2.61 -12.45 1.61
C SER A 65 -3.28 -12.70 2.96
N ASN A 66 -4.22 -11.84 3.35
CA ASN A 66 -4.98 -12.00 4.59
C ASN A 66 -5.96 -13.18 4.51
N VAL A 67 -6.67 -13.32 3.38
CA VAL A 67 -7.56 -14.47 3.13
C VAL A 67 -6.80 -15.80 3.25
N ASN A 68 -5.60 -15.88 2.67
CA ASN A 68 -4.79 -17.10 2.73
C ASN A 68 -4.33 -17.45 4.16
N LYS A 69 -4.11 -16.46 5.04
CA LYS A 69 -3.76 -16.73 6.45
C LYS A 69 -4.95 -17.18 7.30
N LYS A 70 -6.18 -16.79 6.95
CA LYS A 70 -7.38 -17.20 7.70
C LYS A 70 -7.82 -18.64 7.41
N GLN A 71 -7.31 -19.25 6.34
CA GLN A 71 -7.66 -20.59 5.90
C GLN A 71 -6.65 -21.68 6.31
N GLY A 72 -5.55 -21.30 6.96
CA GLY A 72 -4.56 -22.22 7.55
C GLY A 72 -4.65 -22.22 9.06
#